data_AF-A0AAW8GQ55-F1
#
_entry.id   AF-A0AAW8GQ55-F1
#
_cell.length_a   1.000
_cell.length_b   1.000
_cell.length_c   1.000
_cell.angle_alpha   90.00
_cell.angle_beta   90.00
_cell.angle_gamma   90.00
#
_symmetry.space_group_name_H-M   'P 1'
#
loop_
_entity.id
_entity.type
_entity.pdbx_description
1 polymer ?
#
loop_
_entity_poly.entity_id
_entity_poly.type
_entity_poly.pdbx_seq_one_letter_code
_entity_poly.pdbx_strand_id
1 'polypeptide(L)'
;MMAEKLSTSALAKLRNTDAKQLFSNLQKAGYINRFDNKWLLTELGAKFGGEYAQHTQYGQFIVWPENLLVDTQATSGKTLSATQLGDHFRLNPKKINQLLSELGWISKTEKGWQVTEAGLRAGAQQREDKASEQLFVVWHDTVTRHKRLKQSIVEFLGQEAHSQSTDKSLSNFRQKFEAKHRTLDGHYVRSTGELLIDNWLYLAGVVHAYERQLPIEADVMCDFYLPTGKVYLQYWGSDNGATDEKKRLQTQAIYHDHGFALINIHPQDIAQLDDILPRKLREFGIKAY
;
A
#
# COMPACT_ATOMS: atom_id res chain seq x y z
N MET A 1 -6.78 -5.89 -30.69
CA MET A 1 -5.97 -4.67 -30.93
C MET A 1 -5.83 -3.96 -29.60
N MET A 2 -4.61 -3.72 -29.12
CA MET A 2 -4.41 -2.84 -27.96
C MET A 2 -4.88 -1.44 -28.36
N ALA A 3 -5.70 -0.80 -27.51
CA ALA A 3 -6.08 0.58 -27.75
C ALA A 3 -4.82 1.45 -27.79
N GLU A 4 -4.66 2.27 -28.82
CA GLU A 4 -3.52 3.17 -28.94
C GLU A 4 -3.54 4.13 -27.74
N LYS A 5 -2.41 4.20 -27.02
CA LYS A 5 -2.27 5.07 -25.85
C LYS A 5 -1.41 6.27 -26.18
N LEU A 6 -1.87 7.44 -25.77
CA LEU A 6 -1.25 8.72 -26.09
C LEU A 6 -0.70 9.37 -24.84
N SER A 7 0.42 10.08 -24.96
CA SER A 7 0.88 10.98 -23.89
C SER A 7 -0.17 12.07 -23.63
N THR A 8 -0.18 12.68 -22.44
CA THR A 8 -1.12 13.77 -22.13
C THR A 8 -1.07 14.89 -23.18
N SER A 9 0.11 15.27 -23.67
CA SER A 9 0.24 16.28 -24.71
C SER A 9 -0.32 15.84 -26.06
N ALA A 10 -0.11 14.57 -26.45
CA ALA A 10 -0.68 14.02 -27.67
C ALA A 10 -2.21 13.88 -27.58
N LEU A 11 -2.73 13.47 -26.42
CA LEU A 11 -4.17 13.39 -26.16
C LEU A 11 -4.83 14.77 -26.18
N ALA A 12 -4.17 15.80 -25.64
CA ALA A 12 -4.66 17.17 -25.71
C ALA A 12 -4.75 17.65 -27.16
N LYS A 13 -3.70 17.38 -27.97
CA LYS A 13 -3.68 17.70 -29.40
C LYS A 13 -4.80 16.98 -30.16
N LEU A 14 -5.01 15.69 -29.91
CA LEU A 14 -6.10 14.92 -30.53
C LEU A 14 -7.47 15.52 -30.20
N ARG A 15 -7.65 16.04 -28.99
CA ARG A 15 -8.89 16.66 -28.52
C ARG A 15 -9.03 18.14 -28.89
N ASN A 16 -8.07 18.72 -29.60
CA ASN A 16 -7.96 20.17 -29.82
C ASN A 16 -8.08 20.99 -28.52
N THR A 17 -7.48 20.50 -27.43
CA THR A 17 -7.41 21.21 -26.15
C THR A 17 -5.98 21.61 -25.80
N ASP A 18 -5.85 22.62 -24.95
CA ASP A 18 -4.56 23.02 -24.42
C ASP A 18 -3.98 21.95 -23.49
N ALA A 19 -2.70 21.63 -23.65
CA ALA A 19 -2.05 20.57 -22.88
C ALA A 19 -2.01 20.91 -21.38
N LYS A 20 -1.72 22.17 -21.03
CA LYS A 20 -1.68 22.62 -19.64
C LYS A 20 -3.07 22.52 -19.00
N GLN A 21 -4.13 22.82 -19.75
CA GLN A 21 -5.50 22.63 -19.30
C GLN A 21 -5.82 21.14 -19.06
N LEU A 22 -5.39 20.23 -19.94
CA LEU A 22 -5.61 18.79 -19.73
C LEU A 22 -4.86 18.27 -18.50
N PHE A 23 -3.60 18.67 -18.31
CA PHE A 23 -2.85 18.35 -17.08
C PHE A 23 -3.57 18.87 -15.82
N SER A 24 -4.08 20.09 -15.85
CA SER A 24 -4.87 20.67 -14.76
C SER A 24 -6.15 19.87 -14.47
N ASN A 25 -6.87 19.46 -15.51
CA ASN A 25 -8.08 18.65 -15.38
C ASN A 25 -7.78 17.26 -14.79
N LEU A 26 -6.72 16.59 -15.24
CA LEU A 26 -6.29 15.30 -14.70
C LEU A 26 -5.88 15.41 -13.23
N GLN A 27 -5.15 16.47 -12.87
CA GLN A 27 -4.78 16.73 -11.49
C GLN A 27 -6.00 17.00 -10.61
N LYS A 28 -6.94 17.83 -11.10
CA LYS A 28 -8.19 18.14 -10.39
C LYS A 28 -9.08 16.90 -10.21
N ALA A 29 -9.12 16.01 -11.19
CA ALA A 29 -9.82 14.72 -11.09
C ALA A 29 -9.10 13.71 -10.18
N GLY A 30 -7.89 14.02 -9.71
CA GLY A 30 -7.07 13.15 -8.87
C GLY A 30 -6.40 12.01 -9.62
N TYR A 31 -6.31 12.07 -10.95
CA TYR A 31 -5.72 11.01 -11.79
C TYR A 31 -4.19 11.08 -11.83
N ILE A 32 -3.65 12.28 -11.64
CA ILE A 32 -2.22 12.50 -11.53
C ILE A 32 -1.93 13.38 -10.33
N ASN A 33 -0.71 13.28 -9.86
CA ASN A 33 -0.18 14.08 -8.76
C ASN A 33 1.17 14.68 -9.17
N ARG A 34 1.61 15.73 -8.49
CA ARG A 34 2.87 16.40 -8.79
C ARG A 34 3.82 16.33 -7.60
N PHE A 35 5.01 15.80 -7.82
CA PHE A 35 6.06 15.68 -6.81
C PHE A 35 7.42 15.86 -7.47
N ASP A 36 8.33 16.63 -6.85
CA ASP A 36 9.66 16.94 -7.38
C ASP A 36 9.66 17.34 -8.86
N ASN A 37 8.74 18.23 -9.24
CA ASN A 37 8.52 18.70 -10.62
C ASN A 37 8.16 17.61 -11.65
N LYS A 38 7.83 16.40 -11.20
CA LYS A 38 7.39 15.29 -12.05
C LYS A 38 5.90 15.00 -11.84
N TRP A 39 5.26 14.53 -12.90
CA TRP A 39 3.90 14.00 -12.83
C TRP A 39 3.95 12.53 -12.47
N LEU A 40 3.21 12.17 -11.44
CA LEU A 40 3.03 10.81 -10.97
C LEU A 40 1.61 10.37 -11.26
N LEU A 41 1.46 9.15 -11.75
CA LEU A 41 0.17 8.50 -11.92
C LEU A 41 -0.36 8.05 -10.55
N THR A 42 -1.59 8.42 -10.23
CA THR A 42 -2.26 7.92 -9.01
C THR A 42 -2.93 6.58 -9.27
N GLU A 43 -3.30 5.87 -8.20
CA GLU A 43 -4.09 4.64 -8.33
C GLU A 43 -5.43 4.89 -9.03
N LEU A 44 -6.06 6.04 -8.78
CA LEU A 44 -7.27 6.44 -9.47
C LEU A 44 -7.02 6.64 -10.97
N GLY A 45 -5.94 7.33 -11.35
CA GLY A 45 -5.58 7.52 -12.75
C GLY A 45 -5.31 6.18 -13.46
N ALA A 46 -4.64 5.26 -12.79
CA ALA A 46 -4.38 3.92 -13.32
C ALA A 46 -5.68 3.17 -13.63
N LYS A 47 -6.70 3.27 -12.76
CA LYS A 47 -8.03 2.67 -13.01
C LYS A 47 -8.74 3.22 -14.23
N PHE A 48 -8.50 4.50 -14.56
CA PHE A 48 -9.03 5.12 -15.76
C PHE A 48 -8.13 4.87 -17.00
N GLY A 49 -7.20 3.91 -16.92
CA GLY A 49 -6.40 3.42 -18.04
C GLY A 49 -5.05 4.11 -18.20
N GLY A 50 -4.68 4.99 -17.28
CA GLY A 50 -3.36 5.61 -17.23
C GLY A 50 -2.27 4.55 -17.00
N GLU A 51 -1.18 4.65 -17.73
CA GLU A 51 -0.01 3.77 -17.57
C GLU A 51 1.28 4.57 -17.73
N TYR A 52 2.38 4.02 -17.22
CA TYR A 52 3.70 4.57 -17.51
C TYR A 52 4.25 3.99 -18.82
N ALA A 53 4.84 4.85 -19.64
CA ALA A 53 5.62 4.49 -20.80
C ALA A 53 7.04 5.05 -20.68
N GLN A 54 8.00 4.41 -21.34
CA GLN A 54 9.41 4.80 -21.38
C GLN A 54 9.74 5.41 -22.75
N HIS A 55 10.48 6.51 -22.77
CA HIS A 55 11.06 7.08 -23.99
C HIS A 55 12.55 7.32 -23.80
N THR A 56 13.36 6.96 -24.79
CA THR A 56 14.83 7.08 -24.74
C THR A 56 15.32 8.49 -24.44
N GLN A 57 14.63 9.52 -24.96
CA GLN A 57 14.99 10.93 -24.78
C GLN A 57 14.33 11.61 -23.57
N TYR A 58 13.14 11.17 -23.15
CA TYR A 58 12.29 11.91 -22.19
C TYR A 58 12.10 11.15 -20.87
N GLY A 59 12.63 9.94 -20.77
CA GLY A 59 12.45 9.06 -19.62
C GLY A 59 11.02 8.53 -19.50
N GLN A 60 10.61 8.27 -18.26
CA GLN A 60 9.29 7.75 -17.93
C GLN A 60 8.23 8.87 -17.98
N PHE A 61 7.10 8.60 -18.64
CA PHE A 61 5.96 9.51 -18.75
C PHE A 61 4.63 8.75 -18.70
N ILE A 62 3.51 9.48 -18.55
CA ILE A 62 2.18 8.88 -18.42
C ILE A 62 1.47 8.89 -19.78
N VAL A 63 0.86 7.76 -20.14
CA VAL A 63 0.03 7.58 -21.33
C VAL A 63 -1.39 7.18 -20.96
N TRP A 64 -2.34 7.50 -21.83
CA TRP A 64 -3.77 7.38 -21.61
C TRP A 64 -4.47 6.79 -22.83
N PRO A 65 -5.60 6.09 -22.66
CA PRO A 65 -6.42 5.69 -23.79
C PRO A 65 -7.07 6.92 -24.45
N GLU A 66 -7.26 6.87 -25.77
CA GLU A 66 -7.86 7.99 -26.53
C GLU A 66 -9.23 8.42 -26.01
N ASN A 67 -10.02 7.44 -25.56
CA ASN A 67 -11.37 7.62 -25.02
C ASN A 67 -11.38 7.96 -23.51
N LEU A 68 -10.27 8.40 -22.92
CA LEU A 68 -10.18 8.78 -21.50
C LEU A 68 -11.27 9.80 -21.11
N LEU A 69 -12.14 9.43 -20.18
CA LEU A 69 -13.09 10.36 -19.57
C LEU A 69 -12.44 11.00 -18.35
N VAL A 70 -12.49 12.34 -18.25
CA VAL A 70 -11.95 13.09 -17.11
C VAL A 70 -13.11 13.80 -16.42
N ASP A 71 -13.62 13.20 -15.35
CA ASP A 71 -14.69 13.79 -14.55
C ASP A 71 -14.12 14.77 -13.51
N THR A 72 -14.12 16.06 -13.87
CA THR A 72 -13.67 17.15 -13.00
C THR A 72 -14.74 17.63 -12.01
N GLN A 73 -15.95 17.05 -12.05
CA GLN A 73 -17.06 17.38 -11.14
C GLN A 73 -17.18 16.37 -9.99
N ALA A 74 -16.73 15.13 -10.19
CA ALA A 74 -16.72 14.09 -9.15
C ALA A 74 -15.85 14.44 -7.93
N THR A 75 -14.91 15.37 -8.09
CA THR A 75 -13.93 15.81 -7.10
C THR A 75 -13.91 17.33 -6.99
N SER A 76 -13.59 17.84 -5.81
CA SER A 76 -13.37 19.26 -5.58
C SER A 76 -12.01 19.75 -6.09
N GLY A 77 -11.05 18.83 -6.26
CA GLY A 77 -9.64 19.15 -6.57
C GLY A 77 -8.89 19.78 -5.41
N LYS A 78 -9.53 19.91 -4.23
CA LYS A 78 -8.91 20.48 -3.04
C LYS A 78 -8.13 19.41 -2.30
N THR A 79 -7.12 19.86 -1.56
CA THR A 79 -6.37 19.01 -0.65
C THR A 79 -6.87 19.17 0.78
N LEU A 80 -6.93 18.07 1.51
CA LEU A 80 -7.37 17.98 2.90
C LEU A 80 -6.17 17.75 3.82
N SER A 81 -6.08 18.48 4.94
CA SER A 81 -5.14 18.20 6.00
C SER A 81 -5.58 16.99 6.85
N ALA A 82 -4.68 16.47 7.68
CA ALA A 82 -5.04 15.44 8.67
C ALA A 82 -6.18 15.89 9.61
N THR A 83 -6.31 17.20 9.87
CA THR A 83 -7.42 17.76 10.65
C THR A 83 -8.74 17.66 9.91
N GLN A 84 -8.78 18.08 8.66
CA GLN A 84 -10.01 18.01 7.84
C GLN A 84 -10.43 16.57 7.57
N LEU A 85 -9.47 15.67 7.38
CA LEU A 85 -9.74 14.22 7.33
C LEU A 85 -10.27 13.71 8.66
N GLY A 86 -9.71 14.18 9.77
CA GLY A 86 -10.19 13.87 11.11
C GLY A 86 -11.63 14.28 11.33
N ASP A 87 -12.00 15.49 10.94
CA ASP A 87 -13.38 15.99 11.01
C ASP A 87 -14.33 15.13 10.15
N HIS A 88 -13.90 14.76 8.94
CA HIS A 88 -14.67 13.90 8.04
C HIS A 88 -14.93 12.49 8.62
N PHE A 89 -13.90 11.89 9.21
CA PHE A 89 -13.97 10.52 9.76
C PHE A 89 -14.28 10.46 11.26
N ARG A 90 -14.49 11.61 11.90
CA ARG A 90 -14.70 11.76 13.36
C ARG A 90 -13.56 11.13 14.18
N LEU A 91 -12.33 11.33 13.72
CA LEU A 91 -11.10 10.90 14.39
C LEU A 91 -10.22 12.09 14.67
N ASN A 92 -9.44 12.05 15.75
CA ASN A 92 -8.48 13.12 15.97
C ASN A 92 -7.34 13.08 14.90
N PRO A 93 -6.71 14.21 14.58
CA PRO A 93 -5.73 14.29 13.49
C PRO A 93 -4.50 13.40 13.73
N LYS A 94 -4.12 13.18 15.00
CA LYS A 94 -3.02 12.28 15.38
C LYS A 94 -3.33 10.84 15.01
N LYS A 95 -4.57 10.38 15.21
CA LYS A 95 -5.02 9.03 14.82
C LYS A 95 -5.07 8.88 13.30
N ILE A 96 -5.54 9.88 12.58
CA ILE A 96 -5.48 9.88 11.11
C ILE A 96 -4.04 9.69 10.62
N ASN A 97 -3.09 10.48 11.12
CA ASN A 97 -1.68 10.32 10.74
C ASN A 97 -1.10 8.95 11.14
N GLN A 98 -1.52 8.38 12.27
CA GLN A 98 -1.11 7.03 12.66
C GLN A 98 -1.61 5.98 11.66
N LEU A 99 -2.89 6.04 11.25
CA LEU A 99 -3.46 5.11 10.27
C LEU A 99 -2.82 5.27 8.88
N LEU A 100 -2.62 6.52 8.42
CA LEU A 100 -1.94 6.79 7.15
C LEU A 100 -0.46 6.32 7.17
N SER A 101 0.20 6.46 8.32
CA SER A 101 1.57 5.97 8.50
C SER A 101 1.64 4.44 8.53
N GLU A 102 0.63 3.82 9.13
CA GLU A 102 0.49 2.36 9.21
C GLU A 102 0.27 1.76 7.81
N LEU A 103 -0.57 2.39 6.98
CA LEU A 103 -0.73 2.08 5.55
C LEU A 103 0.54 2.30 4.72
N GLY A 104 1.63 2.79 5.34
CA GLY A 104 2.89 3.05 4.67
C GLY A 104 2.87 4.30 3.79
N TRP A 105 1.81 5.11 3.82
CA TRP A 105 1.67 6.27 2.94
C TRP A 105 2.42 7.51 3.42
N ILE A 106 2.72 7.57 4.72
CA ILE A 106 3.59 8.60 5.32
C ILE A 106 4.56 7.98 6.33
N SER A 107 5.65 8.67 6.62
CA SER A 107 6.63 8.32 7.65
C SER A 107 6.86 9.49 8.59
N LYS A 108 7.03 9.19 9.88
CA LYS A 108 7.41 10.20 10.87
C LYS A 108 8.93 10.42 10.80
N THR A 109 9.32 11.68 10.75
CA THR A 109 10.72 12.14 10.77
C THR A 109 10.89 13.18 11.87
N GLU A 110 12.13 13.61 12.14
CA GLU A 110 12.41 14.71 13.06
C GLU A 110 11.74 16.02 12.62
N LYS A 111 11.63 16.23 11.30
CA LYS A 111 10.97 17.41 10.70
C LYS A 111 9.46 17.30 10.61
N GLY A 112 8.83 16.21 11.04
CA GLY A 112 7.39 15.99 10.93
C GLY A 112 7.03 14.83 10.00
N TRP A 113 5.92 14.94 9.28
CA TRP A 113 5.41 13.87 8.42
C TRP A 113 5.91 14.02 6.99
N GLN A 114 6.58 12.97 6.50
CA GLN A 114 7.07 12.87 5.14
C GLN A 114 6.21 11.90 4.33
N VAL A 115 5.87 12.28 3.10
CA VAL A 115 5.12 11.44 2.16
C VAL A 115 6.00 10.33 1.57
N THR A 116 5.44 9.14 1.39
CA THR A 116 6.09 8.03 0.66
C THR A 116 5.59 7.94 -0.78
N GLU A 117 6.23 7.13 -1.62
CA GLU A 117 5.75 6.89 -2.99
C GLU A 117 4.31 6.33 -3.01
N ALA A 118 4.00 5.38 -2.11
CA ALA A 118 2.64 4.86 -1.95
C ALA A 118 1.65 5.97 -1.59
N GLY A 119 2.03 6.89 -0.70
CA GLY A 119 1.22 8.06 -0.38
C GLY A 119 0.98 8.97 -1.59
N LEU A 120 2.02 9.23 -2.39
CA LEU A 120 1.89 10.04 -3.61
C LEU A 120 0.90 9.41 -4.60
N ARG A 121 0.95 8.08 -4.76
CA ARG A 121 0.01 7.31 -5.59
C ARG A 121 -1.42 7.31 -5.03
N ALA A 122 -1.57 7.39 -3.70
CA ALA A 122 -2.85 7.58 -3.01
C ALA A 122 -3.36 9.04 -3.04
N GLY A 123 -2.63 9.97 -3.67
CA GLY A 123 -3.02 11.38 -3.83
C GLY A 123 -2.50 12.33 -2.76
N ALA A 124 -1.50 11.92 -1.97
CA ALA A 124 -0.84 12.76 -0.97
C ALA A 124 0.08 13.82 -1.61
N GLN A 125 0.25 14.96 -0.98
CA GLN A 125 1.22 15.97 -1.36
C GLN A 125 1.99 16.45 -0.14
N GLN A 126 3.32 16.51 -0.28
CA GLN A 126 4.18 17.09 0.74
C GLN A 126 3.93 18.60 0.84
N ARG A 127 3.89 19.09 2.07
CA ARG A 127 3.89 20.50 2.42
C ARG A 127 4.88 20.75 3.55
N GLU A 128 5.23 22.03 3.68
CA GLU A 128 6.11 22.54 4.70
C GLU A 128 5.45 23.81 5.27
N ASP A 129 5.40 23.89 6.58
CA ASP A 129 5.00 25.11 7.26
C ASP A 129 6.17 26.10 7.24
N LYS A 130 5.98 27.25 6.57
CA LYS A 130 7.07 28.22 6.35
C LYS A 130 7.60 28.87 7.62
N ALA A 131 6.85 28.82 8.72
CA ALA A 131 7.26 29.46 9.98
C ALA A 131 8.05 28.50 10.87
N SER A 132 7.65 27.23 10.90
CA SER A 132 8.25 26.20 11.75
C SER A 132 9.18 25.24 11.02
N GLU A 133 9.25 25.32 9.68
CA GLU A 133 9.95 24.37 8.79
C GLU A 133 9.48 22.92 8.97
N GLN A 134 8.31 22.72 9.59
CA GLN A 134 7.75 21.41 9.83
C GLN A 134 7.06 20.87 8.58
N LEU A 135 7.42 19.65 8.23
CA LEU A 135 6.83 18.87 7.16
C LEU A 135 5.48 18.29 7.58
N PHE A 136 4.49 18.42 6.70
CA PHE A 136 3.19 17.80 6.84
C PHE A 136 2.64 17.38 5.48
N VAL A 137 1.61 16.53 5.50
CA VAL A 137 1.04 15.95 4.28
C VAL A 137 -0.42 16.36 4.15
N VAL A 138 -0.79 16.75 2.93
CA VAL A 138 -2.18 17.03 2.54
C VAL A 138 -2.61 16.06 1.46
N TRP A 139 -3.92 15.83 1.33
CA TRP A 139 -4.42 14.72 0.52
C TRP A 139 -5.47 15.19 -0.45
N HIS A 140 -5.38 14.80 -1.71
CA HIS A 140 -6.48 14.99 -2.65
C HIS A 140 -7.78 14.40 -2.07
N ASP A 141 -8.91 15.08 -2.27
CA ASP A 141 -10.19 14.73 -1.64
C ASP A 141 -10.70 13.31 -1.97
N THR A 142 -10.23 12.73 -3.07
CA THR A 142 -10.41 11.32 -3.43
C THR A 142 -9.97 10.34 -2.34
N VAL A 143 -9.01 10.71 -1.47
CA VAL A 143 -8.54 9.87 -0.38
C VAL A 143 -9.69 9.47 0.57
N THR A 144 -10.70 10.34 0.72
CA THR A 144 -11.87 10.07 1.56
C THR A 144 -12.70 8.88 1.07
N ARG A 145 -12.57 8.53 -0.22
CA ARG A 145 -13.25 7.41 -0.87
C ARG A 145 -12.34 6.20 -1.06
N HIS A 146 -11.07 6.29 -0.68
CA HIS A 146 -10.09 5.23 -0.87
C HIS A 146 -10.45 3.99 -0.06
N LYS A 147 -10.56 2.83 -0.73
CA LYS A 147 -11.04 1.58 -0.12
C LYS A 147 -10.22 1.19 1.12
N ARG A 148 -8.89 1.22 1.01
CA ARG A 148 -7.98 0.82 2.10
C ARG A 148 -8.02 1.74 3.31
N LEU A 149 -8.07 3.06 3.12
CA LEU A 149 -8.20 3.99 4.24
C LEU A 149 -9.55 3.81 4.96
N LYS A 150 -10.64 3.70 4.20
CA LYS A 150 -11.97 3.42 4.77
C LYS A 150 -11.97 2.14 5.59
N GLN A 151 -11.43 1.06 5.04
CA GLN A 151 -11.35 -0.23 5.72
C GLN A 151 -10.55 -0.11 7.03
N SER A 152 -9.37 0.50 6.98
CA SER A 152 -8.52 0.72 8.17
C SER A 152 -9.23 1.53 9.26
N ILE A 153 -10.03 2.53 8.87
CA ILE A 153 -10.82 3.35 9.81
C ILE A 153 -11.98 2.54 10.41
N VAL A 154 -12.69 1.76 9.60
CA VAL A 154 -13.80 0.89 10.05
C VAL A 154 -13.29 -0.15 11.05
N GLU A 155 -12.15 -0.79 10.75
CA GLU A 155 -11.46 -1.74 11.64
C GLU A 155 -11.02 -1.06 12.94
N PHE A 156 -10.38 0.12 12.85
CA PHE A 156 -9.95 0.88 14.01
C PHE A 156 -11.11 1.30 14.92
N LEU A 157 -12.27 1.64 14.35
CA LEU A 157 -13.47 2.02 15.10
C LEU A 157 -14.26 0.81 15.63
N GLY A 158 -13.88 -0.41 15.26
CA GLY A 158 -14.57 -1.63 15.68
C GLY A 158 -16.01 -1.75 15.17
N GLN A 159 -16.38 -1.00 14.12
CA GLN A 159 -17.77 -0.93 13.63
C GLN A 159 -18.28 -2.27 13.10
N GLU A 160 -17.36 -3.12 12.64
CA GLU A 160 -17.66 -4.48 12.15
C GLU A 160 -17.26 -5.58 13.15
N ALA A 161 -16.86 -5.23 14.37
CA ALA A 161 -16.45 -6.23 15.36
C ALA A 161 -17.57 -7.25 15.64
N HIS A 162 -18.84 -6.84 15.52
CA HIS A 162 -19.99 -7.71 15.70
C HIS A 162 -20.40 -8.51 14.45
N SER A 163 -20.27 -7.97 13.25
CA SER A 163 -20.55 -8.66 11.97
C SER A 163 -19.42 -9.60 11.56
N GLN A 164 -18.19 -9.31 11.96
CA GLN A 164 -17.03 -10.21 11.89
C GLN A 164 -16.85 -11.04 13.17
N SER A 165 -17.80 -11.02 14.12
CA SER A 165 -17.79 -11.93 15.27
C SER A 165 -17.65 -13.35 14.75
N THR A 166 -16.50 -13.91 15.07
CA THR A 166 -15.91 -15.15 14.59
C THR A 166 -16.63 -16.40 15.11
N ASP A 167 -17.97 -16.42 15.13
CA ASP A 167 -18.72 -17.60 15.57
C ASP A 167 -19.44 -18.30 14.41
N LYS A 168 -19.99 -17.54 13.45
CA LYS A 168 -20.69 -18.12 12.28
C LYS A 168 -19.86 -18.17 10.99
N SER A 169 -18.91 -17.24 10.82
CA SER A 169 -17.95 -17.27 9.70
C SER A 169 -16.78 -18.22 9.96
N LEU A 170 -16.38 -18.37 11.23
CA LEU A 170 -15.27 -19.23 11.63
C LEU A 170 -15.58 -20.72 11.46
N SER A 171 -16.82 -21.15 11.74
CA SER A 171 -17.21 -22.56 11.59
C SER A 171 -17.24 -23.01 10.13
N ASN A 172 -17.73 -22.17 9.21
CA ASN A 172 -17.77 -22.49 7.77
C ASN A 172 -16.46 -22.20 7.02
N PHE A 173 -15.60 -21.29 7.49
CA PHE A 173 -14.29 -21.01 6.88
C PHE A 173 -13.19 -21.93 7.43
N ARG A 174 -13.19 -22.25 8.74
CA ARG A 174 -12.28 -23.25 9.32
C ARG A 174 -12.46 -24.61 8.66
N GLN A 175 -13.69 -25.01 8.33
CA GLN A 175 -13.94 -26.28 7.64
C GLN A 175 -13.38 -26.37 6.21
N LYS A 176 -13.04 -25.24 5.56
CA LYS A 176 -12.54 -25.22 4.17
C LYS A 176 -11.04 -24.95 4.03
N PHE A 177 -10.43 -24.24 4.99
CA PHE A 177 -8.99 -23.94 5.04
C PHE A 177 -8.56 -23.88 6.51
N GLU A 178 -8.24 -25.03 7.11
CA GLU A 178 -7.88 -25.09 8.52
C GLU A 178 -6.51 -24.41 8.76
N ALA A 179 -6.52 -23.23 9.36
CA ALA A 179 -5.36 -22.72 10.09
C ALA A 179 -5.17 -23.62 11.33
N LYS A 180 -4.38 -24.69 11.16
CA LYS A 180 -4.26 -25.82 12.10
C LYS A 180 -3.33 -25.53 13.28
N HIS A 181 -2.41 -24.59 13.10
CA HIS A 181 -1.23 -24.47 13.93
C HIS A 181 -1.32 -23.22 14.79
N ARG A 182 -1.37 -23.39 16.11
CA ARG A 182 -1.42 -22.28 17.06
C ARG A 182 0.01 -21.88 17.47
N THR A 183 0.34 -20.61 17.32
CA THR A 183 1.66 -20.04 17.65
C THR A 183 1.73 -19.59 19.11
N LEU A 184 2.93 -19.22 19.57
CA LEU A 184 3.21 -18.81 20.94
C LEU A 184 2.54 -17.48 21.32
N ASP A 185 2.40 -16.55 20.37
CA ASP A 185 1.74 -15.26 20.59
C ASP A 185 0.22 -15.31 20.39
N GLY A 186 -0.29 -16.45 19.92
CA GLY A 186 -1.72 -16.76 19.83
C GLY A 186 -2.31 -16.70 18.42
N HIS A 187 -1.51 -16.45 17.38
CA HIS A 187 -1.99 -16.59 16.00
C HIS A 187 -2.35 -18.05 15.65
N TYR A 188 -3.23 -18.20 14.66
CA TYR A 188 -3.49 -19.47 13.99
C TYR A 188 -2.98 -19.38 12.56
N VAL A 189 -2.01 -20.22 12.22
CA VAL A 189 -1.32 -20.19 10.92
C VAL A 189 -1.61 -21.45 10.10
N ARG A 190 -1.34 -21.40 8.79
CA ARG A 190 -1.76 -22.42 7.82
C ARG A 190 -0.74 -23.55 7.63
N SER A 191 0.52 -23.33 8.02
CA SER A 191 1.59 -24.32 7.88
C SER A 191 2.55 -24.34 9.07
N THR A 192 3.27 -25.46 9.21
CA THR A 192 4.33 -25.64 10.21
C THR A 192 5.48 -24.65 9.99
N GLY A 193 5.79 -24.33 8.73
CA GLY A 193 6.82 -23.34 8.38
C GLY A 193 6.45 -21.94 8.88
N GLU A 194 5.21 -21.49 8.66
CA GLU A 194 4.70 -20.23 9.22
C GLU A 194 4.72 -20.24 10.75
N LEU A 195 4.38 -21.37 11.39
CA LEU A 195 4.43 -21.47 12.86
C LEU A 195 5.84 -21.26 13.39
N LEU A 196 6.85 -21.84 12.73
CA LEU A 196 8.24 -21.68 13.12
C LEU A 196 8.72 -20.23 12.92
N ILE A 197 8.31 -19.59 11.83
CA ILE A 197 8.62 -18.18 11.56
C ILE A 197 7.96 -17.26 12.60
N ASP A 198 6.67 -17.44 12.86
CA ASP A 198 5.90 -16.63 13.82
C ASP A 198 6.50 -16.75 15.24
N ASN A 199 6.71 -17.99 15.70
CA ASN A 199 7.33 -18.24 17.01
C ASN A 199 8.72 -17.62 17.12
N TRP A 200 9.51 -17.66 16.04
CA TRP A 200 10.81 -17.01 16.00
C TRP A 200 10.67 -15.49 16.14
N LEU A 201 9.78 -14.86 15.36
CA LEU A 201 9.54 -13.41 15.41
C LEU A 201 9.09 -12.99 16.82
N TYR A 202 8.18 -13.76 17.43
CA TYR A 202 7.71 -13.52 18.79
C TYR A 202 8.84 -13.59 19.82
N LEU A 203 9.63 -14.67 19.83
CA LEU A 203 10.72 -14.88 20.79
C LEU A 203 11.87 -13.87 20.60
N ALA A 204 12.11 -13.41 19.37
CA ALA A 204 13.06 -12.36 19.06
C ALA A 204 12.56 -10.94 19.41
N GLY A 205 11.32 -10.81 19.92
CA GLY A 205 10.72 -9.52 20.26
C GLY A 205 10.37 -8.65 19.04
N VAL A 206 10.25 -9.26 17.86
CA VAL A 206 9.92 -8.56 16.62
C VAL A 206 8.41 -8.39 16.54
N VAL A 207 7.95 -7.15 16.66
CA VAL A 207 6.54 -6.80 16.43
C VAL A 207 6.15 -7.17 15.01
N HIS A 208 5.10 -7.97 14.87
CA HIS A 208 4.60 -8.44 13.59
C HIS A 208 3.07 -8.55 13.59
N ALA A 209 2.51 -8.63 12.40
CA ALA A 209 1.10 -8.93 12.17
C ALA A 209 1.01 -10.08 11.16
N TYR A 210 0.18 -11.07 11.45
CA TYR A 210 -0.07 -12.23 10.58
C TYR A 210 -1.20 -11.96 9.58
N GLU A 211 -1.10 -12.50 8.37
CA GLU A 211 -2.09 -12.37 7.28
C GLU A 211 -2.54 -10.91 7.07
N ARG A 212 -1.58 -10.01 6.83
CA ARG A 212 -1.91 -8.59 6.61
C ARG A 212 -2.14 -8.29 5.13
N GLN A 213 -3.25 -7.63 4.84
CA GLN A 213 -3.54 -7.16 3.49
C GLN A 213 -2.57 -6.03 3.09
N LEU A 214 -2.05 -6.09 1.87
CA LEU A 214 -1.23 -5.01 1.31
C LEU A 214 -2.03 -3.70 1.21
N PRO A 215 -1.41 -2.51 1.37
CA PRO A 215 -2.09 -1.22 1.38
C PRO A 215 -2.42 -0.71 -0.04
N ILE A 216 -2.83 -1.64 -0.91
CA ILE A 216 -3.28 -1.42 -2.29
C ILE A 216 -4.70 -1.96 -2.44
N GLU A 217 -5.37 -1.63 -3.54
CA GLU A 217 -6.74 -2.10 -3.73
C GLU A 217 -6.87 -3.58 -4.11
N ALA A 218 -5.83 -4.15 -4.71
CA ALA A 218 -5.78 -5.57 -5.06
C ALA A 218 -5.88 -6.43 -3.79
N ASP A 219 -6.61 -7.54 -3.90
CA ASP A 219 -6.82 -8.47 -2.79
C ASP A 219 -5.62 -9.41 -2.63
N VAL A 220 -4.51 -8.85 -2.15
CA VAL A 220 -3.26 -9.56 -1.85
C VAL A 220 -2.93 -9.47 -0.37
N MET A 221 -2.63 -10.62 0.24
CA MET A 221 -2.25 -10.77 1.65
C MET A 221 -0.78 -11.19 1.72
N CYS A 222 -0.03 -10.61 2.67
CA CYS A 222 1.27 -11.13 3.06
C CYS A 222 1.12 -12.14 4.20
N ASP A 223 2.12 -13.00 4.41
CA ASP A 223 2.11 -13.89 5.58
C ASP A 223 2.39 -13.10 6.85
N PHE A 224 3.41 -12.24 6.82
CA PHE A 224 3.75 -11.38 7.95
C PHE A 224 4.08 -9.94 7.52
N TYR A 225 3.61 -8.97 8.30
CA TYR A 225 4.02 -7.58 8.18
C TYR A 225 4.78 -7.15 9.43
N LEU A 226 5.95 -6.52 9.24
CA LEU A 226 6.82 -6.06 10.32
C LEU A 226 6.79 -4.51 10.37
N PRO A 227 5.97 -3.90 11.25
CA PRO A 227 5.73 -2.46 11.24
C PRO A 227 6.99 -1.62 11.48
N THR A 228 7.94 -2.13 12.28
CA THR A 228 9.18 -1.43 12.64
C THR A 228 10.02 -1.08 11.40
N GLY A 229 10.18 -2.03 10.48
CA GLY A 229 10.94 -1.83 9.24
C GLY A 229 10.06 -1.52 8.03
N LYS A 230 8.72 -1.46 8.19
CA LYS A 230 7.74 -1.36 7.11
C LYS A 230 8.00 -2.37 5.99
N VAL A 231 8.30 -3.60 6.37
CA VAL A 231 8.70 -4.69 5.47
C VAL A 231 7.72 -5.85 5.61
N TYR A 232 7.43 -6.47 4.49
CA TYR A 232 6.62 -7.68 4.42
C TYR A 232 7.53 -8.90 4.38
N LEU A 233 7.07 -10.00 4.95
CA LEU A 233 7.74 -11.30 4.89
C LEU A 233 6.77 -12.30 4.30
N GLN A 234 7.24 -13.04 3.29
CA GLN A 234 6.49 -14.09 2.62
C GLN A 234 7.26 -15.41 2.71
N TYR A 235 6.57 -16.45 3.15
CA TYR A 235 7.00 -17.82 3.13
C TYR A 235 6.50 -18.52 1.85
N TRP A 236 7.43 -18.97 1.02
CA TRP A 236 7.14 -19.64 -0.25
C TRP A 236 7.00 -21.16 -0.10
N GLY A 237 6.29 -21.59 0.94
CA GLY A 237 6.11 -22.99 1.28
C GLY A 237 4.76 -23.27 1.93
N SER A 238 4.49 -24.55 2.11
CA SER A 238 3.32 -25.09 2.82
C SER A 238 3.69 -26.45 3.40
N ASP A 239 2.80 -27.04 4.19
CA ASP A 239 2.97 -28.41 4.68
C ASP A 239 3.05 -29.45 3.54
N ASN A 240 2.60 -29.09 2.33
CA ASN A 240 2.62 -29.95 1.15
C ASN A 240 3.78 -29.64 0.18
N GLY A 241 4.71 -28.75 0.56
CA GLY A 241 5.86 -28.37 -0.26
C GLY A 241 5.87 -26.91 -0.72
N ALA A 242 6.75 -26.60 -1.67
CA ALA A 242 7.01 -25.24 -2.13
C ALA A 242 5.84 -24.63 -2.91
N THR A 243 5.70 -23.30 -2.82
CA THR A 243 4.74 -22.56 -3.66
C THR A 243 5.14 -22.64 -5.14
N ASP A 244 4.14 -22.76 -6.01
CA ASP A 244 4.30 -22.69 -7.46
C ASP A 244 5.09 -21.43 -7.90
N GLU A 245 6.02 -21.61 -8.84
CA GLU A 245 6.94 -20.56 -9.26
C GLU A 245 6.22 -19.40 -9.95
N LYS A 246 5.22 -19.69 -10.78
CA LYS A 246 4.44 -18.65 -11.47
C LYS A 246 3.70 -17.78 -10.46
N LYS A 247 3.05 -18.39 -9.47
CA LYS A 247 2.37 -17.65 -8.38
C LYS A 247 3.37 -16.80 -7.59
N ARG A 248 4.52 -17.35 -7.23
CA ARG A 248 5.58 -16.62 -6.52
C ARG A 248 6.05 -15.38 -7.29
N LEU A 249 6.39 -15.54 -8.57
CA LEU A 249 6.85 -14.43 -9.41
C LEU A 249 5.78 -13.35 -9.59
N GLN A 250 4.52 -13.75 -9.79
CA GLN A 250 3.39 -12.81 -9.88
C GLN A 250 3.23 -11.99 -8.60
N THR A 251 3.27 -12.64 -7.43
CA THR A 251 3.17 -11.93 -6.15
C THR A 251 4.38 -11.01 -5.94
N GLN A 252 5.60 -11.47 -6.21
CA GLN A 252 6.82 -10.64 -6.09
C GLN A 252 6.78 -9.40 -7.01
N ALA A 253 6.22 -9.52 -8.22
CA ALA A 253 6.04 -8.38 -9.12
C ALA A 253 5.14 -7.29 -8.48
N ILE A 254 4.07 -7.68 -7.78
CA ILE A 254 3.20 -6.72 -7.08
C ILE A 254 3.98 -5.94 -6.02
N TYR A 255 4.83 -6.60 -5.22
CA TYR A 255 5.68 -5.90 -4.25
C TYR A 255 6.64 -4.93 -4.95
N HIS A 256 7.29 -5.38 -6.02
CA HIS A 256 8.22 -4.56 -6.79
C HIS A 256 7.55 -3.32 -7.41
N ASP A 257 6.45 -3.52 -8.13
CA ASP A 257 5.73 -2.48 -8.87
C ASP A 257 5.17 -1.39 -7.93
N HIS A 258 4.85 -1.76 -6.69
CA HIS A 258 4.35 -0.87 -5.65
C HIS A 258 5.44 -0.36 -4.68
N GLY A 259 6.71 -0.75 -4.86
CA GLY A 259 7.83 -0.29 -4.03
C GLY A 259 7.79 -0.82 -2.59
N PHE A 260 7.14 -1.97 -2.37
CA PHE A 260 7.08 -2.61 -1.06
C PHE A 260 8.31 -3.47 -0.79
N ALA A 261 8.91 -3.28 0.38
CA ALA A 261 10.00 -4.11 0.84
C ALA A 261 9.50 -5.54 1.14
N LEU A 262 10.21 -6.54 0.63
CA LEU A 262 9.82 -7.95 0.77
C LEU A 262 11.01 -8.83 1.20
N ILE A 263 10.83 -9.51 2.32
CA ILE A 263 11.68 -10.61 2.79
C ILE A 263 11.11 -11.92 2.28
N ASN A 264 11.91 -12.65 1.52
CA ASN A 264 11.56 -13.98 1.00
C ASN A 264 12.15 -15.06 1.91
N ILE A 265 11.31 -15.99 2.37
CA ILE A 265 11.69 -17.19 3.11
C ILE A 265 11.22 -18.41 2.32
N HIS A 266 12.10 -19.38 2.14
CA HIS A 266 11.83 -20.63 1.40
C HIS A 266 11.83 -21.84 2.35
N PRO A 267 11.26 -22.99 1.94
CA PRO A 267 11.22 -24.19 2.78
C PRO A 267 12.60 -24.61 3.34
N GLN A 268 13.66 -24.47 2.56
CA GLN A 268 15.03 -24.79 3.00
C GLN A 268 15.56 -23.83 4.08
N ASP A 269 15.03 -22.61 4.18
CA ASP A 269 15.48 -21.61 5.14
C ASP A 269 14.94 -21.89 6.56
N ILE A 270 13.86 -22.69 6.68
CA ILE A 270 13.17 -22.97 7.94
C ILE A 270 14.09 -23.64 8.98
N ALA A 271 15.03 -24.48 8.53
CA ALA A 271 15.98 -25.14 9.43
C ALA A 271 17.06 -24.18 9.98
N GLN A 272 17.18 -22.97 9.43
CA GLN A 272 18.27 -22.02 9.69
C GLN A 272 17.75 -20.60 9.96
N LEU A 273 16.54 -20.47 10.54
CA LEU A 273 15.93 -19.16 10.81
C LEU A 273 16.80 -18.27 11.69
N ASP A 274 17.49 -18.83 12.70
CA ASP A 274 18.40 -18.11 13.59
C ASP A 274 19.57 -17.44 12.85
N ASP A 275 20.04 -18.01 11.75
CA ASP A 275 21.12 -17.43 10.93
C ASP A 275 20.58 -16.44 9.90
N ILE A 276 19.42 -16.76 9.32
CA ILE A 276 18.89 -16.08 8.14
C ILE A 276 18.09 -14.82 8.52
N LEU A 277 17.18 -14.92 9.49
CA LEU A 277 16.27 -13.84 9.84
C LEU A 277 17.00 -12.63 10.42
N PRO A 278 17.94 -12.74 11.40
CA PRO A 278 18.64 -11.57 11.91
C PRO A 278 19.37 -10.77 10.83
N ARG A 279 19.97 -11.45 9.85
CA ARG A 279 20.66 -10.80 8.73
C ARG A 279 19.67 -10.06 7.83
N LYS A 280 18.58 -10.72 7.40
CA LYS A 280 17.57 -10.13 6.53
C LYS A 280 16.83 -8.97 7.20
N LEU A 281 16.52 -9.09 8.50
CA LEU A 281 15.82 -8.05 9.28
C LEU A 281 16.67 -6.79 9.47
N ARG A 282 17.99 -6.95 9.64
CA ARG A 282 18.93 -5.84 9.81
C ARG A 282 18.96 -4.88 8.61
N GLU A 283 18.75 -5.41 7.40
CA GLU A 283 18.65 -4.60 6.17
C GLU A 283 17.49 -3.58 6.23
N PHE A 284 16.50 -3.82 7.08
CA PHE A 284 15.34 -2.95 7.31
C PHE A 284 15.36 -2.24 8.67
N GLY A 285 16.53 -2.22 9.33
CA GLY A 285 16.68 -1.57 10.64
C GLY A 285 15.97 -2.29 11.79
N ILE A 286 15.52 -3.54 11.58
CA ILE A 286 14.91 -4.36 12.62
C ILE A 286 16.02 -5.10 13.34
N LYS A 287 16.12 -4.87 14.66
CA LYS A 287 17.03 -5.61 15.52
C LYS A 287 16.30 -6.81 16.10
N ALA A 288 16.92 -7.97 15.98
CA ALA A 288 16.53 -9.19 16.66
C ALA A 288 17.75 -9.56 17.54
N TYR A 289 17.50 -9.66 18.85
CA TYR A 289 18.50 -9.77 19.93
C TYR A 289 19.37 -8.52 20.16
#